data_AF-A0A819EJ90-F1
#
_entry.id   AF-A0A819EJ90-F1
#
_cell.length_a   1.000
_cell.length_b   1.000
_cell.length_c   1.000
_cell.angle_alpha   90.00
_cell.angle_beta   90.00
_cell.angle_gamma   90.00
#
_symmetry.space_group_name_H-M   'P 1'
#
loop_
_entity.id
_entity.type
_entity.pdbx_description
1 polymer ?
#
loop_
_entity_poly.entity_id
_entity_poly.type
_entity_poly.pdbx_seq_one_letter_code
_entity_poly.pdbx_strand_id
1 'polypeptide(L)'
;MSSLCSIERCTRTSRGLCDCCQQNLCLQHLNEHNALLTVQLNPLTDEINTLRDRLKTLNIQKTIADSRQKLEQWRQNCYKKIDCFFEQKCQELDQLINEKVSQQREELNQIYLKIIELINAQEATRQDIDLLTSTIRQLERNMNNIEQTCFTIDTRPLLIDDTLIFIKTTEHELDLSTLSPIYKTVHHSEESFRSLTSNNRYLLIHQYPNLCLFDREMNIVKQMLWSYDAIQDMCWSSTLDRFIVLGENNIFLINENTMSIDNMNTIEERNWKSCTCSDTVLFASTNGWASSIIEFNLYSAIELIREWEYPITCSKDEIIHDIAYNNENLALIVKNKSEMSLRIELRCAKTLDCIWLLQLDIECLYNTAFCCCSLTC
;
A
#
# COMPACT_ATOMS: atom_id res chain seq x y z
N MET A 1 58.28 46.60 28.56
CA MET A 1 59.30 46.28 27.55
C MET A 1 58.70 46.54 26.18
N SER A 2 59.34 47.36 25.35
CA SER A 2 58.81 47.68 24.01
C SER A 2 59.19 46.58 23.01
N SER A 3 58.21 45.97 22.35
CA SER A 3 58.44 44.97 21.30
C SER A 3 59.04 45.61 20.04
N LEU A 4 59.93 44.89 19.35
CA LEU A 4 60.45 45.29 18.05
C LEU A 4 59.46 44.95 16.94
N CYS A 5 59.58 45.64 15.80
CA CYS A 5 58.81 45.33 14.61
C CYS A 5 59.15 43.90 14.12
N SER A 6 58.12 43.10 13.81
CA SER A 6 58.22 41.69 13.40
C SER A 6 58.72 41.47 11.96
N ILE A 7 58.81 42.53 11.16
CA ILE A 7 59.37 42.47 9.80
C ILE A 7 60.90 42.33 9.86
N GLU A 8 61.45 41.34 9.17
CA GLU A 8 62.89 41.08 9.12
C GLU A 8 63.69 42.34 8.73
N ARG A 9 64.80 42.57 9.44
CA ARG A 9 65.69 43.73 9.29
C ARG A 9 65.10 45.09 9.69
N CYS A 10 63.89 45.14 10.27
CA CYS A 10 63.36 46.37 10.86
C CYS A 10 63.81 46.53 12.31
N THR A 11 64.64 47.54 12.59
CA THR A 11 65.11 47.84 13.97
C THR A 11 64.19 48.79 14.73
N ARG A 12 63.07 49.22 14.13
CA ARG A 12 62.15 50.19 14.73
C ARG A 12 61.28 49.51 15.79
N THR A 13 60.98 50.26 16.86
CA THR A 13 60.03 49.85 17.88
C THR A 13 58.64 49.68 17.29
N SER A 14 57.96 48.59 17.65
CA SER A 14 56.56 48.38 17.29
C SER A 14 55.69 49.50 17.87
N ARG A 15 54.70 49.94 17.09
CA ARG A 15 53.72 50.97 17.48
C ARG A 15 52.30 50.41 17.56
N GLY A 16 52.09 49.17 17.13
CA GLY A 16 50.81 48.49 17.19
C GLY A 16 50.93 47.03 16.76
N LEU A 17 50.06 46.20 17.30
CA LEU A 17 49.83 44.84 16.85
C LEU A 17 48.79 44.88 15.72
N CYS A 18 49.07 44.23 14.59
CA CYS A 18 48.05 44.05 13.56
C CYS A 18 47.16 42.88 13.97
N ASP A 19 45.87 43.13 14.18
CA ASP A 19 44.92 42.10 14.60
C ASP A 19 44.68 41.02 13.53
N CYS A 20 44.88 41.35 12.25
CA CYS A 20 44.68 40.41 11.14
C CYS A 20 45.77 39.33 11.08
N CYS A 21 47.04 39.69 11.28
CA CYS A 21 48.17 38.76 11.16
C CYS A 21 48.90 38.50 12.49
N GLN A 22 48.45 39.14 13.58
CA GLN A 22 49.03 39.07 14.92
C GLN A 22 50.52 39.43 14.97
N GLN A 23 50.95 40.33 14.08
CA GLN A 23 52.34 40.80 13.99
C GLN A 23 52.51 42.18 14.59
N ASN A 24 53.57 42.38 15.37
CA ASN A 24 53.91 43.67 15.96
C ASN A 24 54.59 44.54 14.89
N LEU A 25 53.94 45.60 14.42
CA LEU A 25 54.45 46.41 13.30
C LEU A 25 54.84 47.82 13.75
N CYS A 26 55.85 48.41 13.10
CA CYS A 26 56.10 49.85 13.22
C CYS A 26 55.09 50.63 12.37
N LEU A 27 54.90 51.92 12.65
CA LEU A 27 53.88 52.74 11.98
C LEU A 27 53.99 52.71 10.44
N GLN A 28 55.21 52.70 9.88
CA GLN A 28 55.43 52.63 8.44
C GLN A 28 54.94 51.28 7.86
N HIS A 29 55.38 50.16 8.43
CA HIS A 29 54.96 48.84 7.97
C HIS A 29 53.48 48.57 8.22
N LEU A 30 52.87 49.18 9.25
CA LEU A 30 51.43 49.12 9.47
C LEU A 30 50.66 49.82 8.34
N ASN A 31 51.12 50.99 7.90
CA ASN A 31 50.51 51.72 6.79
C ASN A 31 50.71 51.02 5.44
N GLU A 32 51.90 50.47 5.18
CA GLU A 32 52.18 49.66 3.99
C GLU A 32 51.33 48.38 3.99
N HIS A 33 51.18 47.74 5.16
CA HIS A 33 50.32 46.57 5.30
C HIS A 33 48.85 46.90 5.02
N ASN A 34 48.34 48.03 5.52
CA ASN A 34 46.98 48.49 5.24
C ASN A 34 46.77 48.86 3.75
N ALA A 35 47.78 49.46 3.12
CA ALA A 35 47.75 49.76 1.68
C ALA A 35 47.72 48.47 0.85
N LEU A 36 48.50 47.45 1.23
CA LEU A 36 48.48 46.13 0.58
C LEU A 36 47.13 45.43 0.72
N LEU A 37 46.50 45.50 1.90
CA LEU A 37 45.14 44.97 2.12
C LEU A 37 44.11 45.72 1.26
N THR A 38 44.25 47.03 1.11
CA THR A 38 43.35 47.83 0.25
C THR A 38 43.50 47.45 -1.22
N VAL A 39 44.72 47.18 -1.69
CA VAL A 39 44.97 46.72 -3.07
C VAL A 39 44.35 45.35 -3.34
N GLN A 40 44.24 44.48 -2.32
CA GLN A 40 43.56 43.18 -2.45
C GLN A 40 42.04 43.30 -2.64
N LEU A 41 41.43 44.47 -2.42
CA LEU A 41 40.00 44.70 -2.70
C LEU A 41 39.70 44.88 -4.19
N ASN A 42 40.69 45.25 -5.00
CA ASN A 42 40.48 45.50 -6.43
C ASN A 42 40.10 44.21 -7.18
N PRO A 43 40.82 43.07 -7.03
CA PRO A 43 40.41 41.80 -7.63
C PRO A 43 39.01 41.35 -7.21
N LEU A 44 38.63 41.54 -5.94
CA LEU A 44 37.28 41.20 -5.46
C LEU A 44 36.19 42.06 -6.13
N THR A 45 36.51 43.33 -6.40
CA THR A 45 35.60 44.22 -7.13
C THR A 45 35.39 43.75 -8.57
N ASP A 46 36.46 43.29 -9.23
CA ASP A 46 36.40 42.74 -10.58
C ASP A 46 35.61 41.41 -10.62
N GLU A 47 35.77 40.55 -9.60
CA GLU A 47 34.97 39.33 -9.44
C GLU A 47 33.48 39.65 -9.29
N ILE A 48 33.12 40.62 -8.43
CA ILE A 48 31.73 41.05 -8.23
C ILE A 48 31.13 41.59 -9.53
N ASN A 49 31.89 42.39 -10.28
CA ASN A 49 31.42 42.92 -11.56
C ASN A 49 31.19 41.81 -12.58
N THR A 50 32.09 40.82 -12.64
CA THR A 50 31.94 39.63 -13.49
C THR A 50 30.68 38.84 -13.12
N LEU A 51 30.42 38.62 -11.83
CA LEU A 51 29.21 37.94 -11.35
C LEU A 51 27.95 38.74 -11.68
N ARG A 52 27.98 40.06 -11.56
CA ARG A 52 26.87 40.95 -11.90
C ARG A 52 26.50 40.85 -13.39
N ASP A 53 27.50 40.83 -14.27
CA ASP A 53 27.24 40.71 -15.71
C ASP A 53 26.77 39.31 -16.10
N ARG A 54 27.25 38.26 -15.42
CA ARG A 54 26.68 36.91 -15.54
C ARG A 54 25.21 36.88 -15.12
N LEU A 55 24.84 37.53 -14.02
CA LEU A 55 23.45 37.56 -13.56
C LEU A 55 22.52 38.25 -14.57
N LYS A 56 22.98 39.32 -15.24
CA LYS A 56 22.21 40.00 -16.30
C LYS A 56 21.99 39.15 -17.54
N THR A 57 22.88 38.20 -17.82
CA THR A 57 22.80 37.32 -19.00
C THR A 57 21.98 36.05 -18.74
N LEU A 58 21.54 35.80 -17.50
CA LEU A 58 20.63 34.69 -17.18
C LEU A 58 19.26 34.91 -17.85
N ASN A 59 18.90 34.02 -18.76
CA ASN A 59 17.62 34.07 -19.47
C ASN A 59 16.51 33.38 -18.65
N ILE A 60 16.08 34.04 -17.58
CA ILE A 60 15.04 33.56 -16.66
C ILE A 60 13.73 33.26 -17.41
N GLN A 61 13.38 34.08 -18.41
CA GLN A 61 12.16 33.92 -19.19
C GLN A 61 12.17 32.59 -19.97
N LYS A 62 13.30 32.21 -20.56
CA LYS A 62 13.45 30.93 -21.24
C LYS A 62 13.26 29.76 -20.26
N THR A 63 13.87 29.82 -19.07
CA THR A 63 13.71 28.77 -18.06
C THR A 63 12.27 28.61 -17.59
N ILE A 64 11.53 29.72 -17.43
CA ILE A 64 10.10 29.68 -17.10
C ILE A 64 9.29 29.07 -18.26
N ALA A 65 9.57 29.47 -19.50
CA ALA A 65 8.89 28.93 -20.68
C ALA A 65 9.10 27.42 -20.82
N ASP A 66 10.32 26.94 -20.66
CA ASP A 66 10.66 25.51 -20.72
C ASP A 66 9.92 24.71 -19.62
N SER A 67 9.83 25.25 -18.41
CA SER A 67 9.07 24.63 -17.31
C SER A 67 7.57 24.57 -17.58
N ARG A 68 6.99 25.65 -18.13
CA ARG A 68 5.57 25.67 -18.52
C ARG A 68 5.27 24.65 -19.62
N GLN A 69 6.18 24.49 -20.58
CA GLN A 69 6.03 23.48 -21.64
C GLN A 69 5.97 22.06 -21.07
N LYS A 70 6.77 21.74 -20.05
CA LYS A 70 6.71 20.43 -19.37
C LYS A 70 5.37 20.19 -18.68
N LEU A 71 4.81 21.21 -18.02
CA LEU A 71 3.49 21.12 -17.40
C LEU A 71 2.38 20.92 -18.45
N GLU A 72 2.47 21.62 -19.57
CA GLU A 72 1.53 21.46 -20.68
C GLU A 72 1.59 20.05 -21.28
N GLN A 73 2.80 19.51 -21.45
CA GLN A 73 2.98 18.14 -21.93
C GLN A 73 2.41 17.11 -20.94
N TRP A 74 2.63 17.31 -19.63
CA TRP A 74 2.02 16.48 -18.59
C TRP A 74 0.48 16.50 -18.68
N ARG A 75 -0.11 17.70 -18.80
CA ARG A 75 -1.56 17.88 -18.96
C ARG A 75 -2.10 17.10 -20.16
N GLN A 76 -1.45 17.22 -21.32
CA GLN A 76 -1.85 16.51 -22.54
C GLN A 76 -1.76 14.98 -22.39
N ASN A 77 -0.72 14.49 -21.71
CA ASN A 77 -0.56 13.06 -21.45
C ASN A 77 -1.64 12.52 -20.50
N CYS A 78 -2.02 13.29 -19.48
CA CYS A 78 -3.11 12.93 -18.57
C CYS A 78 -4.44 12.80 -19.31
N TYR A 79 -4.80 13.77 -20.15
CA TYR A 79 -6.03 13.68 -20.95
C TYR A 79 -6.05 12.44 -21.84
N LYS A 80 -4.96 12.15 -22.55
CA LYS A 80 -4.86 10.93 -23.37
C LYS A 80 -5.08 9.65 -22.57
N LYS A 81 -4.56 9.58 -21.34
CA LYS A 81 -4.76 8.41 -20.48
C LYS A 81 -6.21 8.28 -20.02
N ILE A 82 -6.84 9.40 -19.66
CA ILE A 82 -8.26 9.43 -19.29
C ILE A 82 -9.13 8.99 -20.46
N ASP A 83 -8.87 9.52 -21.66
CA ASP A 83 -9.62 9.17 -22.87
C ASP A 83 -9.46 7.67 -23.21
N CYS A 84 -8.24 7.14 -23.16
CA CYS A 84 -7.98 5.72 -23.38
C CYS A 84 -8.72 4.83 -22.37
N PHE A 85 -8.70 5.20 -21.09
CA PHE A 85 -9.43 4.46 -20.06
C PHE A 85 -10.95 4.51 -20.27
N PHE A 86 -11.47 5.68 -20.66
CA PHE A 86 -12.88 5.82 -21.01
C PHE A 86 -13.27 4.93 -22.20
N GLU A 87 -12.50 4.96 -23.29
CA GLU A 87 -12.72 4.12 -24.46
C GLU A 87 -12.68 2.62 -24.11
N GLN A 88 -11.72 2.21 -23.28
CA GLN A 88 -11.65 0.83 -22.79
C GLN A 88 -12.92 0.44 -22.04
N LYS A 89 -13.44 1.30 -21.16
CA LYS A 89 -14.68 1.01 -20.42
C LYS A 89 -15.92 1.00 -21.31
N CYS A 90 -15.96 1.81 -22.36
CA CYS A 90 -17.00 1.70 -23.39
C CYS A 90 -16.93 0.35 -24.11
N GLN A 91 -15.74 -0.14 -24.47
CA GLN A 91 -15.58 -1.45 -25.12
C GLN A 91 -15.99 -2.60 -24.21
N GLU A 92 -15.65 -2.55 -22.92
CA GLU A 92 -16.10 -3.53 -21.92
C GLU A 92 -17.63 -3.56 -21.84
N LEU A 93 -18.28 -2.39 -21.82
CA LEU A 93 -19.74 -2.28 -21.81
C LEU A 93 -20.37 -2.87 -23.08
N ASP A 94 -19.84 -2.52 -24.25
CA ASP A 94 -20.31 -3.05 -25.53
C ASP A 94 -20.18 -4.58 -25.60
N GLN A 95 -19.07 -5.12 -25.10
CA GLN A 95 -18.86 -6.56 -25.05
C GLN A 95 -19.90 -7.25 -24.16
N LEU A 96 -20.12 -6.73 -22.95
CA LEU A 96 -21.11 -7.29 -22.01
C LEU A 96 -22.54 -7.28 -22.59
N ILE A 97 -22.93 -6.20 -23.27
CA ILE A 97 -24.22 -6.12 -23.96
C ILE A 97 -24.30 -7.17 -25.07
N ASN A 98 -23.28 -7.24 -25.92
CA ASN A 98 -23.27 -8.15 -27.06
C ASN A 98 -23.29 -9.62 -26.63
N GLU A 99 -22.61 -9.99 -25.55
CA GLU A 99 -22.64 -11.35 -24.99
C GLU A 99 -24.05 -11.72 -24.53
N LYS A 100 -24.73 -10.86 -23.77
CA LYS A 100 -26.11 -11.10 -23.34
C LYS A 100 -27.08 -11.22 -24.51
N VAL A 101 -26.99 -10.31 -25.49
CA VAL A 101 -27.84 -10.36 -26.69
C VAL A 101 -27.58 -11.62 -27.51
N SER A 102 -26.31 -12.03 -27.64
CA SER A 102 -25.94 -13.24 -28.38
C SER A 102 -26.47 -14.51 -27.72
N GLN A 103 -26.43 -14.58 -26.38
CA GLN A 103 -27.03 -15.69 -25.63
C GLN A 103 -28.53 -15.81 -25.91
N GLN A 104 -29.27 -14.69 -25.91
CA GLN A 104 -30.70 -14.70 -26.22
C GLN A 104 -30.98 -15.10 -27.68
N ARG A 105 -30.12 -14.70 -28.63
CA ARG A 105 -30.23 -15.13 -30.04
C ARG A 105 -30.04 -16.64 -30.20
N GLU A 106 -29.11 -17.22 -29.47
CA GLU A 106 -28.87 -18.67 -29.52
C GLU A 106 -30.07 -19.42 -28.93
N GLU A 107 -30.60 -18.98 -27.79
CA GLU A 107 -31.82 -19.56 -27.20
C GLU A 107 -33.01 -19.50 -28.18
N LEU A 108 -33.19 -18.38 -28.89
CA LEU A 108 -34.21 -18.24 -29.92
C LEU A 108 -34.02 -19.24 -31.08
N ASN A 109 -32.79 -19.42 -31.56
CA ASN A 109 -32.48 -20.38 -32.61
C ASN A 109 -32.77 -21.82 -32.18
N GLN A 110 -32.44 -22.18 -30.94
CA GLN A 110 -32.73 -23.51 -30.39
C GLN A 110 -34.24 -23.78 -30.33
N ILE A 111 -35.04 -22.79 -29.91
CA ILE A 111 -36.50 -22.88 -29.93
C ILE A 111 -37.00 -23.10 -31.37
N TYR A 112 -36.47 -22.34 -32.33
CA TYR A 112 -36.86 -22.44 -33.74
C TYR A 112 -36.55 -23.83 -34.33
N LEU A 113 -35.35 -24.37 -34.07
CA LEU A 113 -34.97 -25.71 -34.52
C LEU A 113 -35.88 -26.80 -33.94
N LYS A 114 -36.23 -26.70 -32.66
CA LYS A 114 -37.16 -27.62 -31.97
C LYS A 114 -38.55 -27.59 -32.62
N ILE A 115 -39.04 -26.41 -33.00
CA ILE A 115 -40.32 -26.25 -33.69
C ILE A 115 -40.29 -26.96 -35.05
N ILE A 116 -39.22 -26.76 -35.84
CA ILE A 116 -39.06 -27.43 -37.14
C ILE A 116 -39.04 -28.95 -36.99
N GLU A 117 -38.30 -29.46 -36.00
CA GLU A 117 -38.20 -30.89 -35.72
C GLU A 117 -39.59 -31.50 -35.45
N LEU A 118 -40.37 -30.88 -34.57
CA LEU A 118 -41.73 -31.33 -34.23
C LEU A 118 -42.69 -31.26 -35.43
N ILE A 119 -42.58 -30.23 -36.27
CA ILE A 119 -43.39 -30.11 -37.50
C ILE A 119 -43.05 -31.24 -38.48
N ASN A 120 -41.75 -31.50 -38.69
CA ASN A 120 -41.30 -32.52 -39.63
C ASN A 120 -41.65 -33.93 -39.16
N ALA A 121 -41.58 -34.19 -37.85
CA ALA A 121 -41.95 -35.47 -37.26
C ALA A 121 -43.46 -35.72 -37.28
N GLN A 122 -44.30 -34.68 -37.37
CA GLN A 122 -45.76 -34.73 -37.26
C GLN A 122 -46.29 -35.37 -35.95
N GLU A 123 -45.45 -35.48 -34.93
CA GLU A 123 -45.73 -36.15 -33.65
C GLU A 123 -45.58 -35.19 -32.45
N ALA A 124 -46.08 -33.96 -32.58
CA ALA A 124 -46.05 -33.01 -31.45
C ALA A 124 -47.01 -33.42 -30.34
N THR A 125 -46.51 -33.54 -29.10
CA THR A 125 -47.36 -33.78 -27.93
C THR A 125 -47.79 -32.47 -27.27
N ARG A 126 -48.81 -32.54 -26.40
CA ARG A 126 -49.25 -31.39 -25.59
C ARG A 126 -48.11 -30.87 -24.69
N GLN A 127 -47.29 -31.78 -24.15
CA GLN A 127 -46.13 -31.42 -23.31
C GLN A 127 -45.07 -30.66 -24.08
N ASP A 128 -44.82 -31.00 -25.35
CA ASP A 128 -43.86 -30.26 -26.19
C ASP A 128 -44.30 -28.81 -26.42
N ILE A 129 -45.60 -28.61 -26.66
CA ILE A 129 -46.19 -27.27 -26.84
C ILE A 129 -46.11 -26.47 -25.53
N ASP A 130 -46.43 -27.08 -24.39
CA ASP A 130 -46.39 -26.41 -23.09
C ASP A 130 -44.95 -26.01 -22.71
N LEU A 131 -43.98 -26.89 -22.97
CA LEU A 131 -42.56 -26.61 -22.76
C LEU A 131 -42.10 -25.44 -23.64
N LEU A 132 -42.34 -25.48 -24.94
CA LEU A 132 -41.98 -24.40 -25.87
C LEU A 132 -42.62 -23.06 -25.46
N THR A 133 -43.89 -23.07 -25.07
CA THR A 133 -44.59 -21.87 -24.61
C THR A 133 -43.95 -21.29 -23.37
N SER A 134 -43.54 -22.14 -22.41
CA SER A 134 -42.85 -21.70 -21.20
C SER A 134 -41.47 -21.09 -21.50
N THR A 135 -40.71 -21.69 -22.42
CA THR A 135 -39.39 -21.20 -22.83
C THR A 135 -39.49 -19.87 -23.57
N ILE A 136 -40.47 -19.71 -24.48
CA ILE A 136 -40.71 -18.44 -25.18
C ILE A 136 -41.04 -17.32 -24.19
N ARG A 137 -41.91 -17.57 -23.20
CA ARG A 137 -42.25 -16.59 -22.16
C ARG A 137 -41.07 -16.27 -21.22
N GLN A 138 -40.15 -17.21 -21.05
CA GLN A 138 -38.92 -16.97 -20.27
C GLN A 138 -37.95 -16.08 -21.08
N LEU A 139 -37.76 -16.37 -22.36
CA LEU A 139 -36.96 -15.56 -23.29
C LEU A 139 -37.48 -14.12 -23.36
N GLU A 140 -38.80 -13.94 -23.49
CA GLU A 140 -39.44 -12.62 -23.52
C GLU A 140 -39.19 -11.82 -22.23
N ARG A 141 -39.26 -12.48 -21.07
CA ARG A 141 -38.91 -11.85 -19.77
C ARG A 141 -37.43 -11.48 -19.70
N ASN A 142 -36.54 -12.34 -20.18
CA ASN A 142 -35.10 -12.08 -20.21
C ASN A 142 -34.78 -10.90 -21.14
N MET A 143 -35.40 -10.82 -22.32
CA MET A 143 -35.27 -9.70 -23.25
C MET A 143 -35.76 -8.39 -22.62
N ASN A 144 -36.93 -8.38 -22.00
CA ASN A 144 -37.45 -7.21 -21.29
C ASN A 144 -36.53 -6.77 -20.14
N ASN A 145 -35.91 -7.71 -19.42
CA ASN A 145 -34.96 -7.39 -18.36
C ASN A 145 -33.66 -6.75 -18.91
N ILE A 146 -33.20 -7.19 -20.09
CA ILE A 146 -32.07 -6.56 -20.79
C ILE A 146 -32.43 -5.13 -21.19
N GLU A 147 -33.63 -4.89 -21.72
CA GLU A 147 -34.09 -3.55 -22.09
C GLU A 147 -34.24 -2.60 -20.89
N GLN A 148 -34.69 -3.12 -19.73
CA GLN A 148 -35.05 -2.30 -18.58
C GLN A 148 -33.95 -2.09 -17.55
N THR A 149 -32.92 -2.96 -17.49
CA THR A 149 -32.05 -3.03 -16.30
C THR A 149 -30.55 -3.08 -16.59
N CYS A 150 -30.11 -2.91 -17.83
CA CYS A 150 -28.95 -3.67 -18.27
C CYS A 150 -27.67 -3.42 -17.44
N PHE A 151 -27.35 -2.20 -17.00
CA PHE A 151 -26.17 -1.96 -16.16
C PHE A 151 -26.33 -0.72 -15.26
N THR A 152 -25.73 -0.77 -14.08
CA THR A 152 -25.52 0.41 -13.23
C THR A 152 -24.05 0.78 -13.33
N ILE A 153 -23.74 1.96 -13.88
CA ILE A 153 -22.37 2.47 -13.94
C ILE A 153 -22.14 3.31 -12.69
N ASP A 154 -21.34 2.79 -11.76
CA ASP A 154 -20.84 3.57 -10.63
C ASP A 154 -19.55 4.26 -11.04
N THR A 155 -19.50 5.59 -10.88
CA THR A 155 -18.31 6.39 -11.20
C THR A 155 -17.82 7.07 -9.95
N ARG A 156 -16.53 6.93 -9.66
CA ARG A 156 -15.85 7.61 -8.56
C ARG A 156 -15.07 8.81 -9.11
N PRO A 157 -14.97 9.91 -8.35
CA PRO A 157 -14.22 11.09 -8.79
C PRO A 157 -12.72 10.78 -8.86
N LEU A 158 -12.05 11.33 -9.87
CA LEU A 158 -10.59 11.33 -9.97
C LEU A 158 -10.02 12.32 -8.96
N LEU A 159 -9.24 11.83 -7.98
CA LEU A 159 -8.56 12.66 -7.00
C LEU A 159 -7.17 13.04 -7.53
N ILE A 160 -6.92 14.34 -7.69
CA ILE A 160 -5.62 14.90 -8.06
C ILE A 160 -4.94 15.31 -6.76
N ASP A 161 -3.83 14.65 -6.44
CA ASP A 161 -3.01 14.95 -5.27
C ASP A 161 -1.96 16.02 -5.60
N ASP A 162 -1.67 16.92 -4.65
CA ASP A 162 -0.63 17.93 -4.72
C ASP A 162 0.77 17.31 -4.85
N THR A 163 0.93 16.02 -4.52
CA THR A 163 2.18 15.27 -4.74
C THR A 163 2.48 14.96 -6.21
N LEU A 164 1.56 15.23 -7.15
CA LEU A 164 1.74 14.87 -8.56
C LEU A 164 2.70 15.82 -9.31
N ILE A 165 2.87 17.06 -8.84
CA ILE A 165 3.73 18.06 -9.48
C ILE A 165 4.59 18.77 -8.42
N PHE A 166 5.90 18.57 -8.48
CA PHE A 166 6.85 19.27 -7.62
C PHE A 166 7.57 20.39 -8.40
N ILE A 167 7.40 21.63 -7.96
CA ILE A 167 8.19 22.77 -8.41
C ILE A 167 9.26 23.01 -7.36
N LYS A 168 10.50 22.58 -7.62
CA LYS A 168 11.64 22.78 -6.72
C LYS A 168 12.59 23.83 -7.29
N THR A 169 12.93 24.83 -6.48
CA THR A 169 14.11 25.68 -6.71
C THR A 169 15.33 24.91 -6.23
N THR A 170 16.28 24.65 -7.13
CA THR A 170 17.59 24.11 -6.76
C THR A 170 18.43 25.24 -6.18
N GLU A 171 18.08 25.70 -4.97
CA GLU A 171 18.97 26.53 -4.17
C GLU A 171 19.74 25.60 -3.22
N HIS A 172 21.05 25.54 -3.46
CA HIS A 172 22.06 24.83 -2.67
C HIS A 172 22.04 23.30 -2.74
N GLU A 173 23.23 22.74 -2.56
CA GLU A 173 23.50 21.30 -2.44
C GLU A 173 22.44 20.64 -1.56
N LEU A 174 21.93 19.48 -1.99
CA LEU A 174 20.94 18.68 -1.28
C LEU A 174 21.43 18.38 0.15
N ASP A 175 21.14 19.28 1.08
CA ASP A 175 21.27 19.02 2.50
C ASP A 175 20.08 18.15 2.92
N LEU A 176 20.25 16.85 2.71
CA LEU A 176 19.30 15.81 3.07
C LEU A 176 18.92 15.85 4.57
N SER A 177 19.67 16.59 5.40
CA SER A 177 19.32 16.80 6.81
C SER A 177 18.15 17.78 7.04
N THR A 178 17.78 18.58 6.03
CA THR A 178 16.64 19.51 6.10
C THR A 178 15.33 18.95 5.56
N LEU A 179 15.38 17.80 4.88
CA LEU A 179 14.17 17.09 4.48
C LEU A 179 13.47 16.59 5.75
N SER A 180 12.25 17.07 5.97
CA SER A 180 11.35 16.42 6.92
C SER A 180 11.30 14.94 6.55
N PRO A 181 11.48 14.01 7.50
CA PRO A 181 11.52 12.60 7.17
C PRO A 181 10.23 12.23 6.44
N ILE A 182 10.38 11.63 5.26
CA ILE A 182 9.27 11.17 4.40
C ILE A 182 8.45 10.07 5.13
N TYR A 183 9.01 9.55 6.21
CA TYR A 183 8.38 8.61 7.13
C TYR A 183 8.13 9.29 8.48
N LYS A 184 7.02 8.94 9.12
CA LYS A 184 6.82 9.16 10.54
C LYS A 184 7.11 7.85 11.26
N THR A 185 7.92 7.92 12.30
CA THR A 185 8.20 6.77 13.17
C THR A 185 7.26 6.81 14.35
N VAL A 186 6.48 5.75 14.53
CA VAL A 186 5.73 5.53 15.76
C VAL A 186 6.56 4.63 16.66
N HIS A 187 6.96 5.15 17.82
CA HIS A 187 7.69 4.37 18.80
C HIS A 187 6.74 3.37 19.47
N HIS A 188 7.14 2.11 19.45
CA HIS A 188 6.39 0.99 20.00
C HIS A 188 7.00 0.58 21.34
N SER A 189 6.19 0.36 22.38
CA SER A 189 6.72 -0.14 23.66
C SER A 189 7.11 -1.62 23.53
N GLU A 190 8.01 -2.11 24.38
CA GLU A 190 8.41 -3.52 24.37
C GLU A 190 7.26 -4.48 24.70
N GLU A 191 6.25 -3.99 25.43
CA GLU A 191 5.05 -4.74 25.84
C GLU A 191 3.94 -4.73 24.78
N SER A 192 4.08 -3.91 23.74
CA SER A 192 3.12 -3.84 22.65
C SER A 192 3.25 -5.05 21.73
N PHE A 193 2.17 -5.39 21.01
CA PHE A 193 2.14 -6.54 20.11
C PHE A 193 2.41 -6.08 18.68
N ARG A 194 3.17 -6.88 17.93
CA ARG A 194 3.74 -6.46 16.63
C ARG A 194 2.71 -6.40 15.50
N SER A 195 1.56 -7.04 15.67
CA SER A 195 0.53 -7.15 14.65
C SER A 195 -0.15 -5.80 14.45
N LEU A 196 -0.34 -5.43 13.18
CA LEU A 196 -1.00 -4.20 12.76
C LEU A 196 -1.83 -4.51 11.52
N THR A 197 -2.90 -3.77 11.33
CA THR A 197 -3.75 -3.93 10.16
C THR A 197 -4.39 -2.61 9.74
N SER A 198 -4.80 -2.51 8.48
CA SER A 198 -5.34 -1.28 7.90
C SER A 198 -6.67 -1.55 7.21
N ASN A 199 -7.57 -0.59 7.30
CA ASN A 199 -8.79 -0.55 6.50
C ASN A 199 -8.77 0.56 5.43
N ASN A 200 -7.57 1.02 5.05
CA ASN A 200 -7.30 2.13 4.11
C ASN A 200 -7.66 3.54 4.61
N ARG A 201 -8.37 3.65 5.73
CA ARG A 201 -8.67 4.93 6.40
C ARG A 201 -7.83 5.08 7.66
N TYR A 202 -7.80 4.02 8.46
CA TYR A 202 -7.08 3.95 9.71
C TYR A 202 -6.15 2.75 9.75
N LEU A 203 -5.07 2.91 10.50
CA LEU A 203 -4.18 1.83 10.88
C LEU A 203 -4.45 1.47 12.34
N LEU A 204 -4.78 0.20 12.61
CA LEU A 204 -4.97 -0.32 13.94
C LEU A 204 -3.63 -0.86 14.46
N ILE A 205 -3.17 -0.32 15.58
CA ILE A 205 -1.91 -0.69 16.23
C ILE A 205 -2.17 -0.92 17.73
N HIS A 206 -1.60 -1.98 18.29
CA HIS A 206 -1.53 -2.13 19.73
C HIS A 206 -0.37 -1.29 20.29
N GLN A 207 -0.71 -0.32 21.14
CA GLN A 207 0.23 0.44 21.94
C GLN A 207 -0.11 0.24 23.42
N TYR A 208 0.56 -0.74 24.05
CA TYR A 208 0.26 -1.17 25.41
C TYR A 208 0.05 0.04 26.36
N PRO A 209 -1.06 0.07 27.12
CA PRO A 209 -2.06 -1.00 27.27
C PRO A 209 -3.25 -0.88 26.29
N ASN A 210 -3.15 -0.01 25.28
CA ASN A 210 -4.26 0.39 24.44
C ASN A 210 -4.18 -0.18 23.03
N LEU A 211 -5.35 -0.33 22.43
CA LEU A 211 -5.47 -0.48 20.98
C LEU A 211 -5.85 0.88 20.37
N CYS A 212 -5.07 1.32 19.38
CA CYS A 212 -5.10 2.68 18.85
C CYS A 212 -5.39 2.68 17.35
N LEU A 213 -6.24 3.61 16.91
CA LEU A 213 -6.46 3.93 15.51
C LEU A 213 -5.62 5.15 15.12
N PHE A 214 -4.80 4.98 14.10
CA PHE A 214 -3.99 6.03 13.50
C PHE A 214 -4.60 6.50 12.19
N ASP A 215 -4.63 7.81 11.96
CA ASP A 215 -4.97 8.39 10.64
C ASP A 215 -3.80 8.25 9.64
N ARG A 216 -4.00 8.75 8.42
CA ARG A 216 -2.98 8.77 7.36
C ARG A 216 -1.77 9.63 7.71
N GLU A 217 -1.99 10.63 8.57
CA GLU A 217 -0.96 11.49 9.11
C GLU A 217 -0.25 10.87 10.32
N MET A 218 -0.53 9.60 10.68
CA MET A 218 0.04 8.85 11.81
C MET A 218 -0.24 9.51 13.18
N ASN A 219 -1.37 10.19 13.33
CA ASN A 219 -1.87 10.66 14.62
C ASN A 219 -2.88 9.67 15.19
N ILE A 220 -2.89 9.50 16.51
CA ILE A 220 -3.90 8.71 17.20
C ILE A 220 -5.24 9.46 17.15
N VAL A 221 -6.22 8.88 16.48
CA VAL A 221 -7.58 9.43 16.38
C VAL A 221 -8.46 8.91 17.52
N LYS A 222 -8.32 7.63 17.84
CA LYS A 222 -9.05 6.97 18.93
C LYS A 222 -8.17 5.91 19.58
N GLN A 223 -8.46 5.63 20.84
CA GLN A 223 -7.81 4.56 21.59
C GLN A 223 -8.77 3.94 22.59
N MET A 224 -8.54 2.67 22.92
CA MET A 224 -9.29 1.91 23.91
C MET A 224 -8.32 1.06 24.73
N LEU A 225 -8.67 0.75 25.98
CA LEU A 225 -7.89 -0.20 26.77
C LEU A 225 -8.06 -1.62 26.20
N TRP A 226 -6.95 -2.31 25.93
CA TRP A 226 -6.95 -3.73 25.61
C TRP A 226 -6.73 -4.54 26.89
N SER A 227 -7.81 -5.10 27.43
CA SER A 227 -7.80 -5.87 28.69
C SER A 227 -7.86 -7.39 28.47
N TYR A 228 -7.57 -7.86 27.27
CA TYR A 228 -7.68 -9.27 26.87
C TYR A 228 -6.30 -9.93 26.80
N ASP A 229 -6.23 -11.10 26.17
CA ASP A 229 -5.03 -11.90 26.00
C ASP A 229 -4.06 -11.30 24.96
N ALA A 230 -2.96 -12.02 24.72
CA ALA A 230 -1.94 -11.59 23.79
C ALA A 230 -2.46 -11.56 22.36
N ILE A 231 -2.21 -10.47 21.65
CA ILE A 231 -2.63 -10.33 20.26
C ILE A 231 -1.62 -11.08 19.38
N GLN A 232 -2.11 -12.11 18.69
CA GLN A 232 -1.32 -12.92 17.77
C GLN A 232 -1.30 -12.28 16.39
N ASP A 233 -2.45 -11.83 15.90
CA ASP A 233 -2.59 -11.27 14.56
C ASP A 233 -3.83 -10.38 14.41
N MET A 234 -3.93 -9.62 13.32
CA MET A 234 -5.08 -8.77 13.02
C MET A 234 -5.35 -8.69 11.51
N CYS A 235 -6.61 -8.66 11.12
CA CYS A 235 -7.00 -8.36 9.74
C CYS A 235 -8.24 -7.45 9.67
N TRP A 236 -8.52 -6.89 8.49
CA TRP A 236 -9.72 -6.08 8.25
C TRP A 236 -10.71 -6.84 7.37
N SER A 237 -11.96 -6.96 7.83
CA SER A 237 -13.05 -7.51 7.02
C SER A 237 -13.93 -6.39 6.46
N SER A 238 -13.92 -6.23 5.13
CA SER A 238 -14.83 -5.32 4.42
C SER A 238 -16.30 -5.71 4.56
N THR A 239 -16.59 -7.00 4.74
CA THR A 239 -17.95 -7.53 4.83
C THR A 239 -18.58 -7.31 6.19
N LEU A 240 -17.79 -7.45 7.26
CA LEU A 240 -18.24 -7.08 8.59
C LEU A 240 -18.14 -5.56 8.85
N ASP A 241 -17.32 -4.85 8.06
CA ASP A 241 -16.91 -3.47 8.31
C ASP A 241 -16.28 -3.33 9.70
N ARG A 242 -15.41 -4.29 10.04
CA ARG A 242 -14.77 -4.41 11.36
C ARG A 242 -13.33 -4.91 11.23
N PHE A 243 -12.50 -4.47 12.17
CA PHE A 243 -11.22 -5.13 12.41
C PHE A 243 -11.47 -6.45 13.15
N ILE A 244 -10.77 -7.49 12.74
CA ILE A 244 -10.72 -8.78 13.40
C ILE A 244 -9.38 -8.84 14.13
N VAL A 245 -9.41 -9.02 15.44
CA VAL A 245 -8.23 -9.17 16.28
C VAL A 245 -8.17 -10.59 16.80
N LEU A 246 -7.11 -11.28 16.45
CA LEU A 246 -6.83 -12.64 16.86
C LEU A 246 -6.05 -12.59 18.18
N GLY A 247 -6.73 -12.90 19.27
CA GLY A 247 -6.11 -13.14 20.56
C GLY A 247 -5.41 -14.50 20.61
N GLU A 248 -4.88 -14.86 21.76
CA GLU A 248 -4.27 -16.18 21.98
C GLU A 248 -5.33 -17.28 21.89
N ASN A 249 -6.48 -17.08 22.52
CA ASN A 249 -7.56 -18.08 22.57
C ASN A 249 -8.86 -17.64 21.89
N ASN A 250 -9.08 -16.32 21.78
CA ASN A 250 -10.34 -15.74 21.35
C ASN A 250 -10.17 -14.88 20.09
N ILE A 251 -11.28 -14.67 19.37
CA ILE A 251 -11.33 -13.77 18.20
C ILE A 251 -12.26 -12.61 18.53
N PHE A 252 -11.80 -11.39 18.32
CA PHE A 252 -12.53 -10.18 18.65
C PHE A 252 -12.84 -9.34 17.41
N LEU A 253 -14.00 -8.71 17.39
CA LEU A 253 -14.40 -7.73 16.40
C LEU A 253 -14.31 -6.33 16.99
N ILE A 254 -13.74 -5.40 16.23
CA ILE A 254 -13.55 -4.03 16.68
C ILE A 254 -14.19 -3.06 15.70
N ASN A 255 -15.07 -2.23 16.24
CA ASN A 255 -15.77 -1.20 15.49
C ASN A 255 -14.96 0.10 15.47
N GLU A 256 -14.55 0.55 14.28
CA GLU A 256 -13.76 1.78 14.13
C GLU A 256 -14.47 3.06 14.62
N ASN A 257 -15.80 3.07 14.57
CA ASN A 257 -16.61 4.23 14.88
C ASN A 257 -16.82 4.37 16.39
N THR A 258 -17.16 3.28 17.07
CA THR A 258 -17.45 3.28 18.51
C THR A 258 -16.25 2.90 19.37
N MET A 259 -15.24 2.25 18.81
CA MET A 259 -14.21 1.56 19.58
C MET A 259 -14.87 0.60 20.60
N SER A 260 -15.85 -0.19 20.14
CA SER A 260 -16.37 -1.32 20.92
C SER A 260 -15.66 -2.61 20.52
N ILE A 261 -15.45 -3.49 21.50
CA ILE A 261 -14.86 -4.82 21.32
C ILE A 261 -15.96 -5.85 21.55
N ASP A 262 -16.21 -6.68 20.54
CA ASP A 262 -17.17 -7.78 20.62
C ASP A 262 -16.41 -9.11 20.52
N ASN A 263 -16.54 -9.99 21.51
CA ASN A 263 -15.96 -11.34 21.44
C ASN A 263 -16.84 -12.25 20.57
N MET A 264 -16.21 -12.98 19.65
CA MET A 264 -16.86 -13.96 18.79
C MET A 264 -17.07 -15.28 19.53
N ASN A 265 -18.01 -15.30 20.47
CA ASN A 265 -18.32 -16.46 21.30
C ASN A 265 -18.83 -17.70 20.51
N THR A 266 -19.10 -17.56 19.21
CA THR A 266 -19.50 -18.69 18.33
C THR A 266 -18.32 -19.54 17.88
N ILE A 267 -17.10 -19.02 17.95
CA ILE A 267 -15.88 -19.74 17.59
C ILE A 267 -15.33 -20.41 18.86
N GLU A 268 -15.03 -21.71 18.77
CA GLU A 268 -14.40 -22.44 19.86
C GLU A 268 -13.03 -21.85 20.21
N GLU A 269 -12.72 -21.76 21.50
CA GLU A 269 -11.41 -21.33 21.97
C GLU A 269 -10.31 -22.28 21.47
N ARG A 270 -9.31 -21.73 20.80
CA ARG A 270 -8.15 -22.47 20.28
C ARG A 270 -6.92 -21.60 20.36
N ASN A 271 -5.75 -22.21 20.46
CA ASN A 271 -4.49 -21.46 20.41
C ASN A 271 -4.27 -20.97 18.98
N TRP A 272 -4.52 -19.69 18.72
CA TRP A 272 -4.48 -19.10 17.38
C TRP A 272 -3.10 -18.55 17.03
N LYS A 273 -2.76 -18.49 15.74
CA LYS A 273 -1.46 -17.98 15.27
C LYS A 273 -1.55 -16.78 14.33
N SER A 274 -2.30 -16.92 13.25
CA SER A 274 -2.39 -15.92 12.19
C SER A 274 -3.75 -15.99 11.51
N CYS A 275 -4.21 -14.87 10.95
CA CYS A 275 -5.50 -14.78 10.29
C CYS A 275 -5.48 -13.88 9.06
N THR A 276 -6.35 -14.21 8.10
CA THR A 276 -6.59 -13.37 6.92
C THR A 276 -8.02 -13.58 6.46
N CYS A 277 -8.60 -12.64 5.72
CA CYS A 277 -9.96 -12.79 5.23
C CYS A 277 -10.10 -12.40 3.76
N SER A 278 -11.05 -13.06 3.12
CA SER A 278 -11.65 -12.64 1.86
C SER A 278 -12.90 -11.80 2.16
N ASP A 279 -13.65 -11.45 1.10
CA ASP A 279 -14.96 -10.81 1.25
C ASP A 279 -16.01 -11.73 1.89
N THR A 280 -15.80 -13.03 1.99
CA THR A 280 -16.87 -13.95 2.45
C THR A 280 -16.44 -14.85 3.59
N VAL A 281 -15.14 -14.96 3.81
CA VAL A 281 -14.55 -16.01 4.64
C VAL A 281 -13.38 -15.46 5.43
N LEU A 282 -13.27 -15.85 6.69
CA LEU A 282 -12.10 -15.70 7.54
C LEU A 282 -11.33 -17.03 7.56
N PHE A 283 -10.04 -16.96 7.25
CA PHE A 283 -9.09 -18.05 7.46
C PHE A 283 -8.30 -17.76 8.73
N ALA A 284 -8.14 -18.76 9.59
CA ALA A 284 -7.31 -18.68 10.79
C ALA A 284 -6.44 -19.93 10.93
N SER A 285 -5.19 -19.77 11.35
CA SER A 285 -4.27 -20.88 11.61
C SER A 285 -4.07 -21.10 13.11
N THR A 286 -3.83 -22.35 13.51
CA THR A 286 -3.54 -22.68 14.90
C THR A 286 -2.05 -22.57 15.23
N ASN A 287 -1.75 -22.13 16.45
CA ASN A 287 -0.41 -21.99 17.00
C ASN A 287 0.04 -23.30 17.62
N GLY A 288 0.68 -24.12 16.80
CA GLY A 288 1.22 -25.41 17.20
C GLY A 288 1.85 -26.16 16.03
N TRP A 289 2.65 -27.17 16.36
CA TRP A 289 3.14 -28.13 15.37
C TRP A 289 1.97 -28.87 14.72
N ALA A 290 2.10 -29.21 13.44
CA ALA A 290 0.97 -29.68 12.64
C ALA A 290 -0.19 -28.67 12.63
N SER A 291 0.12 -27.39 12.37
CA SER A 291 -0.88 -26.33 12.35
C SER A 291 -2.03 -26.65 11.41
N SER A 292 -3.24 -26.33 11.84
CA SER A 292 -4.45 -26.46 11.05
C SER A 292 -4.84 -25.10 10.48
N ILE A 293 -5.58 -25.09 9.37
CA ILE A 293 -6.21 -23.91 8.79
C ILE A 293 -7.71 -24.11 8.90
N ILE A 294 -8.39 -23.10 9.42
CA ILE A 294 -9.80 -23.14 9.74
C ILE A 294 -10.50 -22.03 8.95
N GLU A 295 -11.59 -22.40 8.29
CA GLU A 295 -12.37 -21.56 7.41
C GLU A 295 -13.70 -21.22 8.08
N PHE A 296 -13.97 -19.93 8.28
CA PHE A 296 -15.22 -19.43 8.87
C PHE A 296 -15.99 -18.56 7.88
N ASN A 297 -17.30 -18.76 7.82
CA ASN A 297 -18.20 -17.88 7.09
C ASN A 297 -18.32 -16.54 7.81
N LEU A 298 -18.28 -15.43 7.08
CA LEU A 298 -18.50 -14.09 7.64
C LEU A 298 -19.96 -13.60 7.53
N TYR A 299 -20.85 -14.32 6.85
CA TYR A 299 -22.25 -13.92 6.70
C TYR A 299 -23.13 -14.33 7.90
N SER A 300 -23.80 -13.32 8.50
CA SER A 300 -24.96 -13.37 9.43
C SER A 300 -24.82 -14.17 10.75
N ALA A 301 -24.13 -15.30 10.75
CA ALA A 301 -23.72 -16.06 11.91
C ALA A 301 -22.35 -16.64 11.57
N ILE A 302 -21.30 -16.19 12.27
CA ILE A 302 -19.95 -16.66 11.96
C ILE A 302 -19.86 -18.13 12.33
N GLU A 303 -19.78 -18.97 11.31
CA GLU A 303 -19.92 -20.43 11.38
C GLU A 303 -18.69 -21.08 10.75
N LEU A 304 -18.26 -22.20 11.35
CA LEU A 304 -17.22 -23.04 10.80
C LEU A 304 -17.70 -23.67 9.47
N ILE A 305 -16.98 -23.40 8.38
CA ILE A 305 -17.20 -24.03 7.07
C ILE A 305 -16.39 -25.32 6.98
N ARG A 306 -15.09 -25.23 7.26
CA ARG A 306 -14.14 -26.32 7.06
C ARG A 306 -12.92 -26.15 7.95
N GLU A 307 -12.32 -27.28 8.31
CA GLU A 307 -11.02 -27.34 8.93
C GLU A 307 -10.12 -28.27 8.10
N TRP A 308 -8.92 -27.80 7.79
CA TRP A 308 -7.86 -28.62 7.21
C TRP A 308 -6.80 -28.86 8.26
N GLU A 309 -6.46 -30.13 8.47
CA GLU A 309 -5.45 -30.56 9.43
C GLU A 309 -4.24 -31.20 8.71
N TYR A 310 -3.21 -31.52 9.49
CA TYR A 310 -2.13 -32.39 9.03
C TYR A 310 -2.67 -33.71 8.43
N PRO A 311 -2.12 -34.21 7.30
CA PRO A 311 -0.96 -33.72 6.55
C PRO A 311 -1.29 -32.73 5.42
N ILE A 312 -2.54 -32.26 5.33
CA ILE A 312 -2.99 -31.44 4.21
C ILE A 312 -2.36 -30.04 4.31
N THR A 313 -2.37 -29.44 5.50
CA THR A 313 -1.85 -28.10 5.74
C THR A 313 -0.33 -28.05 5.75
N CYS A 314 0.31 -28.77 6.66
CA CYS A 314 1.75 -28.88 6.79
C CYS A 314 2.13 -30.24 7.40
N SER A 315 3.42 -30.52 7.54
CA SER A 315 3.97 -31.72 8.18
C SER A 315 3.91 -31.64 9.71
N LYS A 316 4.19 -32.77 10.40
CA LYS A 316 4.15 -32.84 11.87
C LYS A 316 5.14 -31.91 12.58
N ASP A 317 6.30 -31.68 11.96
CA ASP A 317 7.35 -30.81 12.51
C ASP A 317 7.29 -29.38 11.96
N GLU A 318 6.18 -29.05 11.30
CA GLU A 318 5.95 -27.75 10.66
C GLU A 318 4.88 -26.94 11.40
N ILE A 319 5.03 -25.63 11.35
CA ILE A 319 4.06 -24.65 11.84
C ILE A 319 3.77 -23.64 10.73
N ILE A 320 2.51 -23.26 10.59
CA ILE A 320 2.10 -22.14 9.75
C ILE A 320 2.36 -20.86 10.53
N HIS A 321 3.37 -20.12 10.12
CA HIS A 321 3.80 -18.91 10.81
C HIS A 321 2.93 -17.70 10.46
N ASP A 322 2.50 -17.60 9.21
CA ASP A 322 1.67 -16.49 8.73
C ASP A 322 0.83 -16.91 7.52
N ILE A 323 -0.33 -16.26 7.33
CA ILE A 323 -1.25 -16.49 6.22
C ILE A 323 -1.73 -15.18 5.59
N ALA A 324 -1.81 -15.14 4.26
CA ALA A 324 -2.38 -14.00 3.54
C ALA A 324 -3.26 -14.46 2.37
N TYR A 325 -4.46 -13.91 2.28
CA TYR A 325 -5.39 -14.17 1.18
C TYR A 325 -5.25 -13.13 0.08
N ASN A 326 -5.26 -13.59 -1.18
CA ASN A 326 -5.39 -12.73 -2.35
C ASN A 326 -5.98 -13.51 -3.53
N ASN A 327 -7.09 -13.02 -4.11
CA ASN A 327 -7.69 -13.52 -5.35
C ASN A 327 -7.80 -15.06 -5.43
N GLU A 328 -8.57 -15.66 -4.52
CA GLU A 328 -8.77 -17.12 -4.41
C GLU A 328 -7.52 -17.94 -4.03
N ASN A 329 -6.41 -17.29 -3.67
CA ASN A 329 -5.20 -17.96 -3.23
C ASN A 329 -4.84 -17.60 -1.79
N LEU A 330 -4.22 -18.54 -1.09
CA LEU A 330 -3.63 -18.37 0.23
C LEU A 330 -2.11 -18.51 0.11
N ALA A 331 -1.40 -17.44 0.46
CA ALA A 331 0.03 -17.49 0.71
C ALA A 331 0.26 -17.92 2.16
N LEU A 332 1.12 -18.92 2.37
CA LEU A 332 1.48 -19.44 3.69
C LEU A 332 2.99 -19.33 3.88
N ILE A 333 3.42 -18.91 5.06
CA ILE A 333 4.80 -19.09 5.51
C ILE A 333 4.85 -20.31 6.41
N VAL A 334 5.56 -21.35 5.99
CA VAL A 334 5.68 -22.61 6.72
C VAL A 334 7.11 -22.75 7.26
N LYS A 335 7.22 -22.94 8.57
CA LYS A 335 8.50 -23.15 9.26
C LYS A 335 8.62 -24.61 9.69
N ASN A 336 9.73 -25.25 9.35
CA ASN A 336 10.07 -26.59 9.81
C ASN A 336 11.12 -26.51 10.92
N LYS A 337 10.82 -27.10 12.09
CA LYS A 337 11.75 -27.08 13.23
C LYS A 337 12.94 -28.00 13.03
N SER A 338 12.67 -29.21 12.56
CA SER A 338 13.66 -30.30 12.47
C SER A 338 14.74 -29.96 11.44
N GLU A 339 14.34 -29.34 10.33
CA GLU A 339 15.24 -28.94 9.25
C GLU A 339 15.75 -27.50 9.39
N MET A 340 15.25 -26.74 10.37
CA MET A 340 15.47 -25.30 10.53
C MET A 340 15.17 -24.50 9.24
N SER A 341 14.19 -24.97 8.48
CA SER A 341 13.91 -24.49 7.13
C SER A 341 12.64 -23.63 7.11
N LEU A 342 12.58 -22.69 6.16
CA LEU A 342 11.45 -21.79 5.96
C LEU A 342 11.05 -21.82 4.49
N ARG A 343 9.76 -21.94 4.22
CA ARG A 343 9.25 -21.89 2.85
C ARG A 343 7.98 -21.07 2.75
N ILE A 344 7.77 -20.53 1.56
CA ILE A 344 6.55 -19.85 1.18
C ILE A 344 5.79 -20.79 0.24
N GLU A 345 4.52 -20.98 0.51
CA GLU A 345 3.63 -21.75 -0.33
C GLU A 345 2.50 -20.85 -0.82
N LEU A 346 2.11 -21.00 -2.08
CA LEU A 346 0.88 -20.43 -2.62
C LEU A 346 -0.08 -21.59 -2.87
N ARG A 347 -1.26 -21.53 -2.25
CA ARG A 347 -2.28 -22.58 -2.32
C ARG A 347 -3.60 -22.05 -2.82
N CYS A 348 -4.37 -22.90 -3.48
CA CYS A 348 -5.76 -22.60 -3.81
C CYS A 348 -6.57 -22.48 -2.51
N ALA A 349 -7.27 -21.37 -2.27
CA ALA A 349 -8.00 -21.18 -1.01
C ALA A 349 -9.15 -22.19 -0.84
N LYS A 350 -9.75 -22.66 -1.93
CA LYS A 350 -10.90 -23.60 -1.91
C LYS A 350 -10.50 -25.05 -1.65
N THR A 351 -9.32 -25.47 -2.12
CA THR A 351 -8.88 -26.88 -2.05
C THR A 351 -7.65 -27.10 -1.17
N LEU A 352 -6.90 -26.04 -0.87
CA LEU A 352 -5.54 -26.05 -0.30
C LEU A 352 -4.49 -26.82 -1.14
N ASP A 353 -4.76 -27.07 -2.41
CA ASP A 353 -3.76 -27.62 -3.31
C ASP A 353 -2.61 -26.62 -3.49
N CYS A 354 -1.37 -27.11 -3.40
CA CYS A 354 -0.18 -26.30 -3.60
C CYS A 354 0.01 -25.96 -5.08
N ILE A 355 -0.05 -24.68 -5.40
CA ILE A 355 0.14 -24.13 -6.74
C ILE A 355 1.63 -23.86 -6.96
N TRP A 356 2.29 -23.33 -5.94
CA TRP A 356 3.69 -22.93 -6.00
C TRP A 356 4.35 -23.00 -4.63
N LEU A 357 5.64 -23.30 -4.61
CA LEU A 357 6.45 -23.40 -3.41
C LEU A 357 7.83 -22.81 -3.65
N LEU A 358 8.30 -22.03 -2.68
CA LEU A 358 9.66 -21.49 -2.63
C LEU A 358 10.29 -21.79 -1.28
N GLN A 359 11.38 -22.54 -1.33
CA GLN A 359 12.26 -22.71 -0.18
C GLN A 359 13.14 -21.47 -0.03
N LEU A 360 13.16 -20.87 1.16
CA LEU A 360 14.03 -19.74 1.46
C LEU A 360 15.36 -20.25 2.00
N ASP A 361 16.46 -19.73 1.45
CA ASP A 361 17.81 -20.00 1.92
C ASP A 361 18.15 -19.08 3.11
N ILE A 362 17.46 -19.31 4.22
CA ILE A 362 17.59 -18.51 5.46
C ILE A 362 17.65 -19.48 6.64
N GLU A 363 18.65 -19.33 7.50
CA GLU A 363 18.68 -20.03 8.79
C GLU A 363 17.54 -19.51 9.69
N CYS A 364 16.50 -20.33 9.87
CA CYS A 364 15.32 -19.92 10.60
C CYS A 364 15.53 -20.01 12.13
N LEU A 365 16.25 -19.03 12.68
CA LEU A 365 16.40 -18.87 14.14
C LEU A 365 15.02 -18.69 14.81
N TYR A 366 14.89 -19.12 16.07
CA TYR A 366 13.61 -19.17 16.79
C TYR A 366 12.91 -17.81 16.96
N ASN A 367 13.63 -16.69 16.84
CA ASN A 367 13.12 -15.35 17.18
C ASN A 367 12.85 -14.44 15.97
N THR A 368 12.97 -14.94 14.75
CA THR A 368 12.70 -14.14 13.55
C THR A 368 11.21 -14.24 13.20
N ALA A 369 10.54 -13.08 13.14
CA ALA A 369 9.16 -12.98 12.68
C ALA A 369 9.14 -12.77 11.16
N PHE A 370 8.29 -13.53 10.47
CA PHE A 370 8.07 -13.39 9.03
C PHE A 370 6.61 -13.04 8.79
N CYS A 371 6.35 -12.10 7.89
CA CYS A 371 4.99 -11.71 7.52
C CYS A 371 4.82 -11.70 5.99
N CYS A 372 3.69 -12.20 5.53
CA CYS A 372 3.20 -12.16 4.17
C CYS A 372 2.27 -10.96 4.01
N CYS A 373 2.65 -10.02 3.15
CA CYS A 373 1.78 -8.91 2.77
C CYS A 373 1.34 -9.06 1.31
N SER A 374 0.04 -8.90 1.06
CA SER A 374 -0.46 -8.70 -0.30
C SER A 374 -0.28 -7.24 -0.69
N LEU A 375 0.42 -6.98 -1.80
CA LEU A 375 0.43 -5.65 -2.42
C LEU A 375 -0.72 -5.61 -3.43
N THR A 376 -1.71 -4.77 -3.18
CA THR A 376 -2.71 -4.43 -4.20
C THR A 376 -2.00 -3.60 -5.28
N CYS A 377 -1.82 -4.17 -6.47
CA CYS A 377 -1.32 -3.46 -7.66
C CYS A 377 -2.30 -2.41 -8.16
#